data_AF-A0A2E7W638-F1
#
_entry.id   AF-A0A2E7W638-F1
#
_cell.length_a   1.000
_cell.length_b   1.000
_cell.length_c   1.000
_cell.angle_alpha   90.00
_cell.angle_beta   90.00
_cell.angle_gamma   90.00
#
_symmetry.space_group_name_H-M   'P 1'
#
loop_
_entity.id
_entity.type
_entity.pdbx_description
1 polymer ?
#
loop_
_entity_poly.entity_id
_entity_poly.type
_entity_poly.pdbx_seq_one_letter_code
_entity_poly.pdbx_strand_id
1 'polypeptide(L)'
;MASTSTNKQPLLVDHVLYQSVPTENLASGSDTSLNITGANDSAPLVDCTANDGAIIEDIFAISRGTTAYTALFFFSTANDYLRANQSVFVKQLVSSTSAGTTTYVSDLPKILAPVPATGNITGLGDGEPLKNTALYVPRGKALWVTLQLATSVSDQTTPIVGVQGGYY
;
A
#
# COMPACT_ATOMS: atom_id res chain seq x y z
N MET A 1 -17.80 -31.31 -19.44
CA MET A 1 -17.66 -29.89 -19.06
C MET A 1 -16.19 -29.67 -18.77
N ALA A 2 -15.44 -29.12 -19.73
CA ALA A 2 -14.00 -28.90 -19.60
C ALA A 2 -13.76 -27.59 -18.86
N SER A 3 -13.12 -27.65 -17.70
CA SER A 3 -12.65 -26.46 -16.97
C SER A 3 -11.35 -25.97 -17.62
N THR A 4 -11.43 -25.20 -18.70
CA THR A 4 -10.25 -24.47 -19.19
C THR A 4 -10.13 -23.18 -18.41
N SER A 5 -9.16 -23.15 -17.50
CA SER A 5 -8.77 -22.03 -16.63
C SER A 5 -8.12 -20.85 -17.36
N THR A 6 -8.49 -20.56 -18.61
CA THR A 6 -7.85 -19.53 -19.43
C THR A 6 -8.68 -18.26 -19.61
N ASN A 7 -9.89 -18.21 -19.05
CA ASN A 7 -10.73 -17.01 -19.12
C ASN A 7 -11.51 -16.71 -17.82
N LYS A 8 -10.90 -17.02 -16.66
CA LYS A 8 -11.31 -16.29 -15.46
C LYS A 8 -10.66 -14.91 -15.58
N GLN A 9 -11.41 -13.94 -16.08
CA GLN A 9 -11.21 -12.58 -15.60
C GLN A 9 -11.15 -12.68 -14.06
N PRO A 10 -10.25 -11.97 -13.36
CA PRO A 10 -10.35 -11.81 -11.92
C PRO A 10 -11.73 -11.19 -11.65
N LEU A 11 -12.72 -12.05 -11.41
CA LEU A 11 -14.13 -11.72 -11.52
C LEU A 11 -14.62 -11.45 -10.11
N LEU A 12 -14.61 -10.17 -9.80
CA LEU A 12 -15.20 -9.51 -8.64
C LEU A 12 -14.41 -9.70 -7.35
N VAL A 13 -14.17 -8.56 -6.72
CA VAL A 13 -13.84 -8.42 -5.31
C VAL A 13 -14.86 -9.26 -4.51
N ASP A 14 -14.37 -10.26 -3.77
CA ASP A 14 -15.22 -11.09 -2.90
C ASP A 14 -15.85 -10.23 -1.80
N HIS A 15 -15.03 -9.38 -1.17
CA HIS A 15 -15.49 -8.36 -0.25
C HIS A 15 -14.60 -7.11 -0.30
N VAL A 16 -15.25 -5.95 -0.13
CA VAL A 16 -14.61 -4.62 -0.19
C VAL A 16 -13.53 -4.53 0.89
N LEU A 17 -12.34 -4.11 0.48
CA LEU A 17 -11.24 -3.80 1.37
C LEU A 17 -11.20 -2.29 1.60
N TYR A 18 -11.37 -1.90 2.86
CA TYR A 18 -10.94 -0.61 3.37
C TYR A 18 -10.25 -0.86 4.71
N GLN A 19 -8.97 -0.53 4.79
CA GLN A 19 -8.21 -0.67 6.03
C GLN A 19 -7.35 0.54 6.25
N SER A 20 -7.30 1.01 7.50
CA SER A 20 -6.44 2.10 7.90
C SER A 20 -5.81 1.81 9.25
N VAL A 21 -4.59 2.29 9.41
CA VAL A 21 -3.79 2.14 10.62
C VAL A 21 -3.28 3.52 11.00
N PRO A 22 -3.52 3.96 12.24
CA PRO A 22 -2.93 5.19 12.74
C PRO A 22 -1.45 4.88 13.05
N THR A 23 -0.54 5.76 12.64
CA THR A 23 0.90 5.45 12.61
C THR A 23 1.66 5.92 13.85
N GLU A 24 0.95 6.20 14.95
CA GLU A 24 1.56 6.54 16.23
C GLU A 24 2.48 5.41 16.69
N ASN A 25 3.64 5.76 17.22
CA ASN A 25 4.66 4.83 17.67
C ASN A 25 5.24 3.90 16.60
N LEU A 26 4.96 4.09 15.31
CA LEU A 26 5.63 3.31 14.25
C LEU A 26 6.95 3.97 13.85
N ALA A 27 8.00 3.16 13.71
CA ALA A 27 9.29 3.57 13.18
C ALA A 27 10.02 2.40 12.53
N SER A 28 10.61 2.63 11.36
CA SER A 28 11.38 1.63 10.63
C SER A 28 12.75 1.33 11.27
N GLY A 29 13.15 2.13 12.27
CA GLY A 29 14.45 2.10 12.92
C GLY A 29 15.54 2.84 12.14
N SER A 30 15.18 3.59 11.09
CA SER A 30 16.04 4.49 10.34
C SER A 30 15.23 5.64 9.72
N ASP A 31 15.83 6.82 9.66
CA ASP A 31 15.30 8.02 9.02
C ASP A 31 15.75 8.19 7.55
N THR A 32 16.61 7.29 7.05
CA THR A 32 17.28 7.40 5.75
C THR A 32 17.23 6.11 4.93
N SER A 33 17.15 4.95 5.57
CA SER A 33 17.07 3.65 4.92
C SER A 33 15.65 3.36 4.42
N LEU A 34 15.54 2.67 3.27
CA LEU A 34 14.30 2.06 2.80
C LEU A 34 14.10 0.62 3.31
N ASN A 35 15.12 0.08 3.99
CA ASN A 35 15.04 -1.22 4.65
C ASN A 35 14.75 -1.05 6.13
N ILE A 36 14.07 -2.03 6.70
CA ILE A 36 13.91 -2.18 8.14
C ILE A 36 15.27 -2.43 8.80
N THR A 37 15.60 -1.68 9.85
CA THR A 37 16.87 -1.79 10.55
C THR A 37 16.68 -1.70 12.07
N GLY A 38 17.54 -2.38 12.84
CA GLY A 38 17.51 -2.29 14.29
C GLY A 38 16.20 -2.79 14.90
N ALA A 39 15.79 -2.18 16.02
CA ALA A 39 14.45 -2.37 16.56
C ALA A 39 13.47 -1.49 15.79
N ASN A 40 12.51 -2.09 15.09
CA ASN A 40 11.45 -1.38 14.40
C ASN A 40 10.10 -1.63 15.07
N ASP A 41 9.22 -0.64 14.94
CA ASP A 41 7.81 -0.70 15.24
C ASP A 41 7.03 -0.55 13.93
N SER A 42 6.26 -1.57 13.57
CA SER A 42 5.55 -1.64 12.29
C SER A 42 4.22 -2.33 12.50
N ALA A 43 3.25 -2.01 11.66
CA ALA A 43 1.91 -2.55 11.77
C ALA A 43 1.49 -3.28 10.47
N PRO A 44 0.76 -4.40 10.57
CA PRO A 44 0.16 -5.03 9.40
C PRO A 44 -1.01 -4.15 8.93
N LEU A 45 -0.96 -3.74 7.65
CA LEU A 45 -1.98 -2.93 7.00
C LEU A 45 -2.99 -3.78 6.23
N VAL A 46 -2.57 -4.91 5.66
CA VAL A 46 -3.45 -5.92 5.05
C VAL A 46 -2.85 -7.28 5.32
N ASP A 47 -3.62 -8.21 5.89
CA ASP A 47 -3.15 -9.56 6.20
C ASP A 47 -3.75 -10.61 5.26
N CYS A 48 -2.96 -11.00 4.26
CA CYS A 48 -3.25 -12.11 3.35
C CYS A 48 -2.36 -13.34 3.65
N THR A 49 -1.80 -13.47 4.87
CA THR A 49 -0.87 -14.58 5.20
C THR A 49 -1.57 -15.93 5.26
N ALA A 50 -2.74 -15.99 5.90
CA ALA A 50 -3.60 -17.17 5.94
C ALA A 50 -4.82 -17.07 5.00
N ASN A 51 -5.24 -15.83 4.71
CA ASN A 51 -6.45 -15.51 3.96
C ASN A 51 -6.19 -15.45 2.45
N ASP A 52 -7.25 -15.12 1.72
CA ASP A 52 -7.23 -14.84 0.30
C ASP A 52 -6.42 -13.58 -0.03
N GLY A 53 -6.05 -13.43 -1.30
CA GLY A 53 -5.20 -12.31 -1.72
C GLY A 53 -5.99 -11.01 -1.80
N ALA A 54 -5.30 -9.88 -1.99
CA ALA A 54 -5.96 -8.58 -2.11
C ALA A 54 -5.43 -7.75 -3.28
N ILE A 55 -6.33 -7.03 -3.94
CA ILE A 55 -6.02 -5.99 -4.91
C ILE A 55 -6.22 -4.65 -4.21
N ILE A 56 -5.19 -3.82 -4.22
CA ILE A 56 -5.23 -2.47 -3.65
C ILE A 56 -5.23 -1.48 -4.81
N GLU A 57 -6.32 -0.74 -4.94
CA GLU A 57 -6.51 0.26 -6.00
C GLU A 57 -5.99 1.64 -5.58
N ASP A 58 -5.91 1.90 -4.28
CA ASP A 58 -5.39 3.15 -3.76
C ASP A 58 -4.71 2.96 -2.40
N ILE A 59 -3.69 3.79 -2.18
CA ILE A 59 -2.94 3.88 -0.93
C ILE A 59 -2.88 5.36 -0.57
N PHE A 60 -3.32 5.69 0.63
CA PHE A 60 -3.45 7.08 1.06
C PHE A 60 -2.89 7.32 2.47
N ALA A 61 -2.53 8.58 2.72
CA ALA A 61 -2.15 9.07 4.04
C ALA A 61 -2.96 10.34 4.35
N ILE A 62 -3.66 10.33 5.48
CA ILE A 62 -4.41 11.47 6.01
C ILE A 62 -3.52 12.16 7.06
N SER A 63 -3.16 13.40 6.78
CA SER A 63 -2.26 14.18 7.62
C SER A 63 -3.00 14.71 8.84
N ARG A 64 -2.38 14.66 10.02
CA ARG A 64 -3.02 15.07 11.29
C ARG A 64 -2.33 16.25 11.99
N GLY A 65 -1.21 16.72 11.46
CA GLY A 65 -0.46 17.85 11.99
C GLY A 65 0.21 18.67 10.90
N THR A 66 1.24 19.42 11.31
CA THR A 66 2.02 20.31 10.43
C THR A 66 3.32 19.69 9.93
N THR A 67 3.65 18.49 10.40
CA THR A 67 4.86 17.75 10.00
C THR A 67 4.51 16.73 8.93
N ALA A 68 5.27 16.72 7.83
CA ALA A 68 5.19 15.67 6.83
C ALA A 68 5.96 14.43 7.31
N TYR A 69 5.35 13.26 7.16
CA TYR A 69 5.96 11.97 7.47
C TYR A 69 6.01 11.09 6.23
N THR A 70 7.10 10.33 6.09
CA THR A 70 7.23 9.33 5.02
C THR A 70 6.78 7.97 5.56
N ALA A 71 5.69 7.44 5.02
CA ALA A 71 5.25 6.07 5.26
C ALA A 71 5.95 5.13 4.27
N LEU A 72 6.47 4.01 4.78
CA LEU A 72 7.09 2.95 4.00
C LEU A 72 6.22 1.70 4.03
N PHE A 73 6.08 1.05 2.87
CA PHE A 73 5.25 -0.14 2.69
C PHE A 73 6.11 -1.35 2.36
N PHE A 74 5.84 -2.48 3.01
CA PHE A 74 6.59 -3.72 2.84
C PHE A 74 5.70 -4.93 2.65
N PHE A 75 6.13 -5.89 1.85
CA PHE A 75 5.61 -7.24 1.91
C PHE A 75 6.43 -8.11 2.85
N SER A 76 5.75 -8.97 3.61
CA SER A 76 6.38 -9.96 4.47
C SER A 76 5.54 -11.24 4.50
N THR A 77 6.17 -12.39 4.77
CA THR A 77 5.46 -13.64 5.08
C THR A 77 5.03 -13.74 6.53
N ALA A 78 5.50 -12.82 7.38
CA ALA A 78 5.16 -12.76 8.79
C ALA A 78 3.94 -11.87 9.04
N ASN A 79 3.12 -12.23 10.03
CA ASN A 79 1.96 -11.45 10.50
C ASN A 79 2.11 -10.93 11.94
N ASP A 80 3.16 -11.34 12.65
CA ASP A 80 3.43 -10.98 14.05
C ASP A 80 4.39 -9.80 14.17
N TYR A 81 5.47 -9.81 13.39
CA TYR A 81 6.51 -8.80 13.40
C TYR A 81 7.19 -8.68 12.03
N LEU A 82 7.47 -7.44 11.62
CA LEU A 82 8.18 -7.17 10.38
C LEU A 82 9.69 -7.36 10.57
N ARG A 83 10.22 -8.46 10.05
CA ARG A 83 11.64 -8.82 10.14
C ARG A 83 12.40 -8.34 8.91
N ALA A 84 13.56 -7.73 9.12
CA ALA A 84 14.39 -7.18 8.03
C ALA A 84 14.78 -8.20 6.94
N ASN A 85 14.95 -9.48 7.29
CA ASN A 85 15.33 -10.54 6.34
C ASN A 85 14.15 -11.09 5.52
N GLN A 86 12.91 -10.75 5.88
CA GLN A 86 11.69 -11.21 5.20
C GLN A 86 10.87 -10.05 4.63
N SER A 87 11.25 -8.81 4.95
CA SER A 87 10.63 -7.59 4.44
C SER A 87 11.13 -7.27 3.03
N VAL A 88 10.21 -7.04 2.10
CA VAL A 88 10.50 -6.53 0.76
C VAL A 88 9.85 -5.16 0.62
N PHE A 89 10.65 -4.13 0.35
CA PHE A 89 10.15 -2.78 0.13
C PHE A 89 9.25 -2.73 -1.12
N VAL A 90 8.11 -2.05 -1.01
CA VAL A 90 7.10 -1.95 -2.07
C VAL A 90 6.98 -0.51 -2.56
N LYS A 91 6.75 0.43 -1.64
CA LYS A 91 6.44 1.82 -1.97
C LYS A 91 6.71 2.73 -0.77
N GLN A 92 6.76 4.03 -1.04
CA GLN A 92 6.70 5.07 -0.02
C GLN A 92 5.62 6.10 -0.35
N LEU A 93 5.10 6.77 0.67
CA LEU A 93 4.15 7.88 0.54
C LEU A 93 4.50 8.97 1.56
N VAL A 94 4.57 10.22 1.12
CA VAL A 94 4.82 11.36 2.01
C VAL A 94 3.48 12.03 2.33
N SER A 95 3.18 12.20 3.62
CA SER A 95 1.98 12.93 4.06
C SER A 95 2.12 14.44 3.85
N SER A 96 0.99 15.14 3.81
CA SER A 96 0.95 16.61 3.76
C SER A 96 1.37 17.23 5.11
N THR A 97 1.71 18.52 5.08
CA THR A 97 1.91 19.38 6.26
C THR A 97 0.63 20.12 6.66
N SER A 98 -0.52 19.79 6.07
CA SER A 98 -1.81 20.38 6.41
C SER A 98 -2.73 19.31 6.99
N ALA A 99 -3.16 19.50 8.24
CA ALA A 99 -4.07 18.58 8.90
C ALA A 99 -5.38 18.44 8.09
N GLY A 100 -5.89 17.20 8.01
CA GLY A 100 -7.07 16.83 7.22
C GLY A 100 -6.81 16.63 5.72
N THR A 101 -5.61 16.96 5.21
CA THR A 101 -5.28 16.70 3.81
C THR A 101 -4.93 15.23 3.60
N THR A 102 -5.65 14.60 2.67
CA THR A 102 -5.34 13.26 2.17
C THR A 102 -4.39 13.36 0.99
N THR A 103 -3.35 12.54 1.04
CA THR A 103 -2.36 12.35 -0.03
C THR A 103 -2.47 10.93 -0.55
N TYR A 104 -2.36 10.74 -1.86
CA TYR A 104 -2.54 9.46 -2.54
C TYR A 104 -1.26 9.06 -3.27
N VAL A 105 -1.01 7.76 -3.40
CA VAL A 105 0.06 7.23 -4.25
C VAL A 105 -0.33 7.43 -5.72
N SER A 106 0.49 8.13 -6.49
CA SER A 106 0.17 8.49 -7.88
C SER A 106 0.54 7.44 -8.92
N ASP A 107 1.39 6.47 -8.57
CA ASP A 107 2.09 5.59 -9.51
C ASP A 107 2.04 4.10 -9.12
N LEU A 108 0.84 3.51 -8.99
CA LEU A 108 0.71 2.07 -8.74
C LEU A 108 1.07 1.21 -9.97
N PRO A 109 1.43 -0.08 -9.80
CA PRO A 109 1.73 -0.96 -10.92
C PRO A 109 0.54 -1.11 -11.89
N LYS A 110 0.82 -1.15 -13.20
CA LYS A 110 -0.22 -1.36 -14.23
C LYS A 110 -0.77 -2.79 -14.15
N ILE A 111 -2.08 -2.95 -14.24
CA ILE A 111 -2.74 -4.27 -14.28
C ILE A 111 -3.17 -4.66 -15.70
N LEU A 112 -3.46 -5.95 -15.87
CA LEU A 112 -3.90 -6.53 -17.15
C LEU A 112 -5.37 -6.21 -17.48
N ALA A 113 -6.11 -5.58 -16.56
CA ALA A 113 -7.50 -5.22 -16.79
C ALA A 113 -7.60 -4.24 -17.96
N PRO A 114 -8.40 -4.55 -19.00
CA PRO A 114 -8.60 -3.66 -20.13
C PRO A 114 -9.31 -2.39 -19.67
N VAL A 115 -8.90 -1.24 -20.18
CA VAL A 115 -9.62 0.02 -20.01
C VAL A 115 -10.55 0.19 -21.22
N PRO A 116 -11.89 0.15 -21.04
CA PRO A 116 -12.80 0.29 -22.15
C PRO A 116 -12.67 1.67 -22.80
N ALA A 117 -12.37 1.69 -24.11
CA ALA A 117 -12.47 2.84 -25.02
C ALA A 117 -12.08 4.20 -24.41
N THR A 118 -10.78 4.45 -24.26
CA THR A 118 -10.29 5.82 -24.05
C THR A 118 -10.60 6.63 -25.31
N GLY A 119 -11.36 7.71 -25.17
CA GLY A 119 -11.67 8.65 -26.25
C GLY A 119 -10.44 9.40 -26.76
N ASN A 120 -10.60 10.69 -27.06
CA ASN A 120 -9.51 11.52 -27.59
C ASN A 120 -8.29 11.55 -26.62
N ILE A 121 -7.16 10.98 -27.05
CA ILE A 121 -5.88 10.93 -26.33
C ILE A 121 -4.99 12.17 -26.59
N THR A 122 -5.53 13.22 -27.21
CA THR A 122 -4.79 14.46 -27.49
C THR A 122 -4.32 15.10 -26.18
N GLY A 123 -3.00 15.28 -26.04
CA GLY A 123 -2.37 15.90 -24.87
C GLY A 123 -1.76 14.91 -23.86
N LEU A 124 -1.85 13.60 -24.12
CA LEU A 124 -1.21 12.57 -23.30
C LEU A 124 0.26 12.37 -23.73
N GLY A 125 1.16 12.25 -22.74
CA GLY A 125 2.60 12.08 -22.94
C GLY A 125 3.02 10.62 -23.19
N ASP A 126 4.32 10.40 -23.40
CA ASP A 126 4.88 9.08 -23.71
C ASP A 126 4.78 8.14 -22.48
N GLY A 127 4.09 6.99 -22.62
CA GLY A 127 3.74 6.08 -21.51
C GLY A 127 2.23 5.74 -21.36
N GLU A 128 1.39 6.40 -22.16
CA GLU A 128 -0.07 6.31 -22.16
C GLU A 128 -0.56 5.38 -23.28
N PRO A 129 -1.20 4.26 -22.94
CA PRO A 129 -2.64 4.31 -22.70
C PRO A 129 -2.97 4.35 -21.22
N LEU A 130 -4.09 5.00 -20.85
CA LEU A 130 -4.72 4.88 -19.54
C LEU A 130 -4.90 3.38 -19.27
N LYS A 131 -4.03 2.80 -18.43
CA LYS A 131 -4.17 1.45 -17.91
C LYS A 131 -4.57 1.59 -16.46
N ASN A 132 -5.53 0.78 -16.02
CA ASN A 132 -5.81 0.67 -14.59
C ASN A 132 -4.52 0.28 -13.86
N THR A 133 -4.35 0.82 -12.67
CA THR A 133 -3.22 0.52 -11.80
C THR A 133 -3.74 -0.03 -10.48
N ALA A 134 -3.02 -0.99 -9.91
CA ALA A 134 -3.31 -1.55 -8.60
C ALA A 134 -2.09 -2.31 -8.08
N LEU A 135 -1.97 -2.42 -6.76
CA LEU A 135 -1.00 -3.27 -6.10
C LEU A 135 -1.64 -4.62 -5.76
N TYR A 136 -1.03 -5.70 -6.24
CA TYR A 136 -1.44 -7.06 -5.92
C TYR A 136 -0.73 -7.54 -4.65
N VAL A 137 -1.49 -7.90 -3.62
CA VAL A 137 -1.02 -8.54 -2.39
C VAL A 137 -1.23 -10.05 -2.54
N PRO A 138 -0.16 -10.84 -2.76
CA PRO A 138 -0.30 -12.28 -2.94
C PRO A 138 -0.76 -12.95 -1.65
N ARG A 139 -1.49 -14.06 -1.80
CA ARG A 139 -1.74 -15.00 -0.70
C ARG A 139 -0.42 -15.50 -0.11
N GLY A 140 -0.36 -15.61 1.22
CA GLY A 140 0.85 -15.95 1.97
C GLY A 140 1.74 -14.75 2.30
N LYS A 141 1.26 -13.52 2.04
CA LYS A 141 1.97 -12.27 2.37
C LYS A 141 1.05 -11.33 3.15
N ALA A 142 1.64 -10.48 3.97
CA ALA A 142 0.99 -9.30 4.54
C ALA A 142 1.64 -8.03 3.96
N LEU A 143 0.83 -7.01 3.73
CA LEU A 143 1.29 -5.65 3.51
C LEU A 143 1.46 -4.98 4.88
N TRP A 144 2.65 -4.44 5.13
CA TRP A 144 3.01 -3.75 6.35
C TRP A 144 3.25 -2.28 6.09
N VAL A 145 3.04 -1.46 7.12
CA VAL A 145 3.34 -0.03 7.11
C VAL A 145 4.19 0.36 8.33
N THR A 146 5.10 1.31 8.12
CA THR A 146 5.84 1.98 9.18
C THR A 146 6.20 3.40 8.73
N LEU A 147 6.68 4.25 9.65
CA LEU A 147 7.24 5.56 9.31
C LEU A 147 8.76 5.47 9.16
N GLN A 148 9.31 6.20 8.19
CA GLN A 148 10.76 6.34 8.02
C GLN A 148 11.34 7.25 9.11
N LEU A 149 11.49 6.69 10.31
CA LEU A 149 12.02 7.35 11.50
C LEU A 149 13.04 6.44 12.18
N ALA A 150 14.09 7.04 12.76
CA ALA A 150 15.07 6.33 13.57
C ALA A 150 14.49 5.85 14.91
N THR A 151 13.53 6.60 15.45
CA THR A 151 12.86 6.29 16.72
C THR A 151 11.37 6.60 16.62
N SER A 152 10.56 5.80 17.30
CA SER A 152 9.10 5.96 17.36
C SER A 152 8.70 7.30 17.97
N VAL A 153 7.71 7.95 17.35
CA VAL A 153 7.12 9.20 17.82
C VAL A 153 5.73 8.90 18.36
N SER A 154 5.50 9.23 19.63
CA SER A 154 4.23 9.01 20.33
C SER A 154 3.30 10.21 20.28
N ASP A 155 3.40 11.01 19.22
CA ASP A 155 2.57 12.20 19.02
C ASP A 155 1.34 11.83 18.20
N GLN A 156 0.17 12.34 18.61
CA GLN A 156 -1.13 12.14 17.96
C GLN A 156 -1.25 12.93 16.63
N THR A 157 -0.12 13.39 16.06
CA THR A 157 -0.02 14.15 14.82
C THR A 157 0.51 13.34 13.65
N THR A 158 0.99 12.12 13.88
CA THR A 158 1.40 11.20 12.79
C THR A 158 0.20 10.88 11.88
N PRO A 159 0.45 10.60 10.59
CA PRO A 159 -0.65 10.40 9.65
C PRO A 159 -1.41 9.09 9.93
N ILE A 160 -2.65 9.04 9.48
CA ILE A 160 -3.37 7.77 9.32
C ILE A 160 -3.08 7.27 7.92
N VAL A 161 -2.55 6.05 7.80
CA VAL A 161 -2.28 5.43 6.51
C VAL A 161 -3.34 4.39 6.23
N GLY A 162 -3.86 4.36 5.01
CA GLY A 162 -4.88 3.41 4.63
C GLY A 162 -4.79 2.96 3.18
N VAL A 163 -5.56 1.93 2.88
CA VAL A 163 -5.70 1.33 1.56
C VAL A 163 -7.15 1.05 1.26
N GLN A 164 -7.49 1.07 -0.03
CA GLN A 164 -8.78 0.61 -0.53
C GLN A 164 -8.62 -0.34 -1.71
N GLY A 165 -9.59 -1.23 -1.89
CA GLY A 165 -9.65 -2.15 -3.01
C GLY A 165 -10.55 -3.34 -2.68
N GLY A 166 -10.06 -4.56 -2.88
CA GLY A 166 -10.83 -5.76 -2.58
C GLY A 166 -10.05 -7.05 -2.48
N TYR A 167 -10.59 -8.01 -1.72
CA TYR A 167 -10.05 -9.36 -1.61
C TYR A 167 -10.52 -10.26 -2.78
N TYR A 168 -9.74 -11.28 -3.15
CA TYR A 168 -10.03 -12.24 -4.24
C TYR A 168 -9.47 -13.65 -3.99
#